data_AF-A0A1Q6X7Q1-F1
#
_entry.id   AF-A0A1Q6X7Q1-F1
#
_cell.length_a   1.000
_cell.length_b   1.000
_cell.length_c   1.000
_cell.angle_alpha   90.00
_cell.angle_beta   90.00
_cell.angle_gamma   90.00
#
_symmetry.space_group_name_H-M   'P 1'
#
loop_
_entity.id
_entity.type
_entity.pdbx_description
1 polymer ?
#
loop_
_entity_poly.entity_id
_entity_poly.type
_entity_poly.pdbx_seq_one_letter_code
_entity_poly.pdbx_strand_id
1 'polypeptide(L)'
;MEDFPRKRRAVSGFMIQFAVIAVILEIPLRADQVSLQAVVTPSTTILKDGRPVTFAIHGFIEFKSLSELFPYIESQTRRWKPDRDIEGASGRIRQELLRRGIESRVVSMIDERPLEALVTHTSEELRQAISALKEPVPPGYAEAFLAVQQKWKHSLNCWSASPSIPGRVLSNWYPIEEGIRLYGATYDSTEHFWQAVKYHPDTTVGDLKQLIGVLEHKDWNPWLERLDGDPRLYLPNAYAVEFLRHNLALERLRWFGDELGRHGLKASDRARLVQQRIGASFRFSAREQKDLWGDLADVLHLVYTFSAPDEPIRETLADHHFDAVYLDERKLGFISEQFRWLMFEIWKVKYLQTPRFREVISSIPIEIRLEHFLNDGDSPDIPIPIYVEYLNQIRNLARKP
;
A
#
# COMPACT_ATOMS: atom_id res chain seq x y z
N MET A 1 44.57 -69.51 -18.35
CA MET A 1 43.22 -70.08 -18.38
C MET A 1 42.58 -69.69 -17.08
N GLU A 2 41.56 -68.87 -16.95
CA GLU A 2 40.57 -68.14 -17.77
C GLU A 2 39.99 -67.12 -16.76
N ASP A 3 39.29 -66.03 -17.03
CA ASP A 3 39.15 -65.07 -18.11
C ASP A 3 38.45 -63.84 -17.44
N PHE A 4 38.49 -62.67 -18.08
CA PHE A 4 38.16 -61.32 -17.57
C PHE A 4 36.66 -61.14 -17.12
N PRO A 5 36.24 -60.07 -16.38
CA PRO A 5 36.29 -58.71 -16.92
C PRO A 5 36.56 -57.52 -15.99
N ARG A 6 37.33 -56.60 -16.62
CA ARG A 6 37.40 -55.16 -16.43
C ARG A 6 36.01 -54.54 -16.23
N LYS A 7 35.77 -53.88 -15.09
CA LYS A 7 34.76 -52.81 -15.02
C LYS A 7 35.35 -51.53 -15.60
N ARG A 8 35.07 -51.29 -16.89
CA ARG A 8 35.23 -49.99 -17.54
C ARG A 8 34.17 -49.03 -16.99
N ARG A 9 34.62 -47.80 -16.76
CA ARG A 9 33.90 -46.53 -16.56
C ARG A 9 32.43 -46.56 -17.02
N ALA A 10 31.53 -46.41 -16.06
CA ALA A 10 30.16 -45.96 -16.29
C ALA A 10 29.87 -44.76 -15.36
N VAL A 11 30.67 -43.70 -15.46
CA VAL A 11 30.41 -42.42 -14.75
C VAL A 11 30.01 -41.31 -15.73
N SER A 12 30.16 -41.53 -17.04
CA SER A 12 29.94 -40.47 -18.05
C SER A 12 28.52 -40.40 -18.63
N GLY A 13 27.63 -41.36 -18.35
CA GLY A 13 26.24 -41.31 -18.85
C GLY A 13 25.29 -40.54 -17.94
N PHE A 14 25.40 -40.76 -16.62
CA PHE A 14 24.46 -40.21 -15.64
C PHE A 14 24.66 -38.71 -15.38
N MET A 15 25.91 -38.21 -15.38
CA MET A 15 26.17 -36.78 -15.22
C MET A 15 25.77 -35.95 -16.45
N ILE A 16 25.77 -36.53 -17.65
CA ILE A 16 25.33 -35.83 -18.86
C ILE A 16 23.80 -35.72 -18.90
N GLN A 17 23.06 -36.74 -18.43
CA GLN A 17 21.61 -36.66 -18.32
C GLN A 17 21.13 -35.64 -17.27
N PHE A 18 21.81 -35.52 -16.12
CA PHE A 18 21.49 -34.48 -15.14
C PHE A 18 21.87 -33.07 -15.61
N ALA A 19 22.97 -32.91 -16.34
CA ALA A 19 23.35 -31.62 -16.92
C ALA A 19 22.37 -31.16 -18.01
N VAL A 20 21.84 -32.08 -18.83
CA VAL A 20 20.85 -31.74 -19.87
C VAL A 20 19.47 -31.43 -19.25
N ILE A 21 19.08 -32.10 -18.16
CA ILE A 21 17.84 -31.76 -17.44
C ILE A 21 17.96 -30.41 -16.70
N ALA A 22 19.11 -30.10 -16.12
CA ALA A 22 19.35 -28.79 -15.49
C ALA A 22 19.36 -27.64 -16.51
N VAL A 23 19.89 -27.87 -17.71
CA VAL A 23 19.93 -26.85 -18.78
C VAL A 23 18.56 -26.68 -19.47
N ILE A 24 17.68 -27.70 -19.47
CA ILE A 24 16.30 -27.56 -19.98
C ILE A 24 15.36 -26.89 -18.94
N LEU A 25 15.71 -26.93 -17.66
CA LEU A 25 14.96 -26.24 -16.58
C LEU A 25 15.38 -24.79 -16.35
N GLU A 26 16.48 -24.34 -16.97
CA GLU A 26 16.84 -22.93 -17.09
C GLU A 26 16.41 -22.38 -18.46
N ILE A 27 15.13 -22.54 -18.82
CA ILE A 27 14.54 -21.54 -19.70
C ILE A 27 14.51 -20.27 -18.85
N PRO A 28 15.27 -19.21 -19.16
CA PRO A 28 14.99 -17.93 -18.56
C PRO A 28 13.54 -17.66 -18.95
N LEU A 29 12.63 -17.65 -17.97
CA LEU A 29 11.32 -17.04 -18.13
C LEU A 29 11.61 -15.61 -18.56
N ARG A 30 11.72 -15.39 -19.87
CA ARG A 30 11.73 -14.07 -20.45
C ARG A 30 10.42 -13.50 -20.00
N ALA A 31 10.48 -12.51 -19.13
CA ALA A 31 9.32 -11.75 -18.72
C ALA A 31 8.65 -11.28 -20.02
N ASP A 32 7.48 -11.82 -20.35
CA ASP A 32 6.78 -11.47 -21.59
C ASP A 32 6.66 -9.94 -21.63
N GLN A 33 7.22 -9.29 -22.64
CA GLN A 33 7.15 -7.85 -22.76
C GLN A 33 5.70 -7.44 -23.02
N VAL A 34 5.17 -6.56 -22.16
CA VAL A 34 3.84 -5.99 -22.34
C VAL A 34 3.93 -4.87 -23.37
N SER A 35 3.17 -4.95 -24.46
CA SER A 35 3.14 -3.89 -25.47
C SER A 35 2.32 -2.68 -25.01
N LEU A 36 2.64 -1.48 -25.53
CA LEU A 36 1.83 -0.29 -25.26
C LEU A 36 0.35 -0.50 -25.62
N GLN A 37 0.09 -1.19 -26.74
CA GLN A 37 -1.27 -1.52 -27.16
C GLN A 37 -2.01 -2.38 -26.13
N ALA A 38 -1.34 -3.37 -25.53
CA ALA A 38 -1.90 -4.21 -24.48
C ALA A 38 -2.19 -3.44 -23.17
N VAL A 39 -1.38 -2.41 -22.87
CA VAL A 39 -1.61 -1.54 -21.72
C VAL A 39 -2.88 -0.69 -21.91
N VAL A 40 -3.06 -0.10 -23.10
CA VAL A 40 -4.17 0.84 -23.36
C VAL A 40 -5.48 0.19 -23.82
N THR A 41 -5.46 -1.08 -24.23
CA THR A 41 -6.67 -1.77 -24.72
C THR A 41 -7.55 -2.20 -23.54
N PRO A 42 -8.81 -1.71 -23.43
CA PRO A 42 -9.60 -1.91 -22.22
C PRO A 42 -9.84 -3.36 -21.82
N SER A 43 -10.13 -4.24 -22.78
CA SER A 43 -10.40 -5.67 -22.55
C SER A 43 -9.15 -6.50 -22.22
N THR A 44 -7.95 -5.96 -22.39
CA THR A 44 -6.73 -6.76 -22.25
C THR A 44 -6.48 -7.13 -20.79
N THR A 45 -6.30 -8.43 -20.53
CA THR A 45 -5.79 -8.92 -19.25
C THR A 45 -4.28 -9.12 -19.36
N ILE A 46 -3.50 -8.43 -18.51
CA ILE A 46 -2.05 -8.64 -18.44
C ILE A 46 -1.79 -9.86 -17.58
N LEU A 47 -0.89 -10.74 -18.03
CA LEU A 47 -0.54 -11.98 -17.34
C LEU A 47 0.90 -11.93 -16.81
N LYS A 48 1.10 -12.48 -15.61
CA LYS A 48 2.40 -12.78 -15.01
C LYS A 48 2.39 -14.23 -14.56
N ASP A 49 3.35 -15.03 -15.03
CA ASP A 49 3.46 -16.46 -14.71
C ASP A 49 2.14 -17.22 -14.95
N GLY A 50 1.43 -16.88 -16.02
CA GLY A 50 0.13 -17.46 -16.38
C GLY A 50 -1.06 -16.98 -15.54
N ARG A 51 -0.88 -16.02 -14.62
CA ARG A 51 -1.94 -15.48 -13.76
C ARG A 51 -2.26 -14.03 -14.13
N PRO A 52 -3.54 -13.61 -14.09
CA PRO A 52 -3.91 -12.21 -14.25
C PRO A 52 -3.22 -11.31 -13.22
N VAL A 53 -2.60 -10.23 -13.70
CA VAL A 53 -2.16 -9.12 -12.86
C VAL A 53 -3.38 -8.28 -12.54
N THR A 54 -3.90 -8.42 -11.33
CA THR A 54 -5.00 -7.58 -10.84
C THR A 54 -4.49 -6.18 -10.54
N PHE A 55 -5.37 -5.21 -10.74
CA PHE A 55 -5.18 -3.84 -10.27
C PHE A 55 -6.40 -3.45 -9.45
N ALA A 56 -6.21 -2.52 -8.52
CA ALA A 56 -7.26 -2.14 -7.59
C ALA A 56 -7.44 -0.63 -7.51
N ILE A 57 -8.69 -0.17 -7.48
CA ILE A 57 -8.99 1.17 -7.00
C ILE A 57 -9.07 1.13 -5.49
N HIS A 58 -8.43 2.10 -4.84
CA HIS A 58 -8.35 2.19 -3.39
C HIS A 58 -7.75 0.95 -2.72
N GLY A 59 -6.96 0.14 -3.42
CA GLY A 59 -6.34 -1.07 -2.86
C GLY A 59 -7.29 -2.26 -2.59
N PHE A 60 -8.62 -2.05 -2.60
CA PHE A 60 -9.61 -3.08 -2.23
C PHE A 60 -10.55 -3.48 -3.37
N ILE A 61 -10.77 -2.61 -4.36
CA ILE A 61 -11.72 -2.87 -5.44
C ILE A 61 -10.96 -3.34 -6.66
N GLU A 62 -10.88 -4.66 -6.82
CA GLU A 62 -10.02 -5.31 -7.80
C GLU A 62 -10.67 -5.49 -9.16
N PHE A 63 -9.84 -5.38 -10.20
CA PHE A 63 -10.19 -5.56 -11.60
C PHE A 63 -9.08 -6.33 -12.32
N LYS A 64 -9.43 -7.06 -13.37
CA LYS A 64 -8.47 -7.76 -14.25
C LYS A 64 -8.22 -6.99 -15.55
N SER A 65 -9.16 -6.14 -15.93
CA SER A 65 -9.13 -5.34 -17.16
C SER A 65 -9.79 -3.96 -16.95
N LEU A 66 -9.44 -2.96 -17.76
CA LEU A 66 -10.05 -1.62 -17.65
C LEU A 66 -11.52 -1.64 -18.09
N SER A 67 -11.93 -2.57 -18.95
CA SER A 67 -13.34 -2.72 -19.30
C SER A 67 -14.21 -3.16 -18.13
N GLU A 68 -13.69 -3.97 -17.19
CA GLU A 68 -14.39 -4.31 -15.93
C GLU A 68 -14.54 -3.11 -14.99
N LEU A 69 -13.61 -2.15 -15.06
CA LEU A 69 -13.66 -0.93 -14.26
C LEU A 69 -14.76 0.04 -14.72
N PHE A 70 -15.05 0.14 -16.01
CA PHE A 70 -15.97 1.17 -16.51
C PHE A 70 -17.40 1.06 -15.93
N PRO A 71 -18.03 -0.15 -15.85
CA PRO A 71 -19.30 -0.32 -15.15
C PRO A 71 -19.27 0.08 -13.67
N TYR A 72 -18.13 -0.13 -12.99
CA TYR A 72 -17.95 0.31 -11.61
C TYR A 72 -17.93 1.83 -11.51
N ILE A 73 -17.22 2.53 -12.41
CA ILE A 73 -17.24 4.00 -12.43
C ILE A 73 -18.67 4.51 -12.66
N GLU A 74 -19.42 3.91 -13.59
CA GLU A 74 -20.82 4.26 -13.84
C GLU A 74 -21.68 4.08 -12.58
N SER A 75 -21.53 2.97 -11.86
CA SER A 75 -22.29 2.72 -10.63
C SER A 75 -21.96 3.76 -9.54
N GLN A 76 -20.69 4.14 -9.38
CA GLN A 76 -20.29 5.18 -8.43
C GLN A 76 -20.86 6.56 -8.80
N THR A 77 -20.90 6.91 -10.10
CA THR A 77 -21.47 8.21 -10.53
C THR A 77 -22.98 8.30 -10.34
N ARG A 78 -23.67 7.17 -10.16
CA ARG A 78 -25.13 7.08 -9.92
C ARG A 78 -25.49 6.84 -8.46
N ARG A 79 -24.49 6.66 -7.61
CA ARG A 79 -24.65 6.32 -6.19
C ARG A 79 -25.40 7.40 -5.41
N TRP A 80 -25.13 8.67 -5.73
CA TRP A 80 -25.75 9.82 -5.08
C TRP A 80 -26.71 10.52 -6.02
N LYS A 81 -27.84 10.99 -5.47
CA LYS A 81 -28.78 11.81 -6.24
C LYS A 81 -28.07 13.09 -6.70
N PRO A 82 -28.27 13.54 -7.95
CA PRO A 82 -27.72 14.81 -8.42
C PRO A 82 -28.39 15.95 -7.63
N ASP A 83 -27.71 16.41 -6.58
CA ASP A 83 -27.95 17.73 -6.02
C ASP A 83 -27.16 18.77 -6.84
N ARG A 84 -27.55 20.05 -6.78
CA ARG A 84 -26.89 21.12 -7.55
C ARG A 84 -25.39 21.25 -7.23
N ASP A 85 -24.98 20.85 -6.03
CA ASP A 85 -23.56 20.79 -5.61
C ASP A 85 -22.79 19.58 -6.18
N ILE A 86 -23.51 18.57 -6.71
CA ILE A 86 -22.97 17.25 -7.08
C ILE A 86 -22.88 17.07 -8.60
N GLU A 87 -23.61 17.84 -9.43
CA GLU A 87 -23.54 17.71 -10.89
C GLU A 87 -22.11 17.94 -11.44
N GLY A 88 -21.41 18.97 -10.96
CA GLY A 88 -19.99 19.18 -11.26
C GLY A 88 -19.06 18.17 -10.56
N ALA A 89 -19.52 17.53 -9.48
CA ALA A 89 -18.77 16.50 -8.77
C ALA A 89 -18.80 15.16 -9.51
N SER A 90 -19.92 14.77 -10.14
CA SER A 90 -20.04 13.49 -10.86
C SER A 90 -19.04 13.37 -12.01
N GLY A 91 -18.85 14.44 -12.79
CA GLY A 91 -17.82 14.51 -13.83
C GLY A 91 -16.40 14.39 -13.26
N ARG A 92 -16.10 15.06 -12.15
CA ARG A 92 -14.80 14.98 -11.48
C ARG A 92 -14.52 13.59 -10.89
N ILE A 93 -15.52 12.97 -10.27
CA ILE A 93 -15.42 11.61 -9.69
C ILE A 93 -15.13 10.61 -10.79
N ARG A 94 -15.86 10.69 -11.91
CA ARG A 94 -15.62 9.84 -13.08
C ARG A 94 -14.18 9.96 -13.58
N GLN A 95 -13.72 11.20 -13.78
CA GLN A 95 -12.35 11.46 -14.24
C GLN A 95 -11.30 10.95 -13.24
N GLU A 96 -11.53 11.15 -11.95
CA GLU A 96 -10.59 10.73 -10.90
C GLU A 96 -10.53 9.20 -10.76
N LEU A 97 -11.68 8.51 -10.76
CA LEU A 97 -11.71 7.04 -10.72
C LEU A 97 -11.10 6.44 -11.98
N LEU A 98 -11.34 7.04 -13.14
CA LEU A 98 -10.71 6.61 -14.39
C LEU A 98 -9.19 6.75 -14.32
N ARG A 99 -8.71 7.92 -13.88
CA ARG A 99 -7.28 8.20 -13.70
C ARG A 99 -6.63 7.22 -12.71
N ARG A 100 -7.26 6.96 -11.57
CA ARG A 100 -6.79 6.00 -10.56
C ARG A 100 -6.77 4.57 -11.08
N GLY A 101 -7.80 4.16 -11.81
CA GLY A 101 -7.84 2.84 -12.42
C GLY A 101 -6.73 2.63 -13.45
N ILE A 102 -6.51 3.62 -14.32
CA ILE A 102 -5.38 3.60 -15.28
C ILE A 102 -4.04 3.61 -14.54
N GLU A 103 -3.90 4.43 -13.50
CA GLU A 103 -2.69 4.48 -12.69
C GLU A 103 -2.39 3.13 -12.03
N SER A 104 -3.38 2.50 -11.39
CA SER A 104 -3.27 1.17 -10.76
C SER A 104 -2.96 0.07 -11.79
N ARG A 105 -3.50 0.18 -13.00
CA ARG A 105 -3.19 -0.71 -14.13
C ARG A 105 -1.72 -0.60 -14.56
N VAL A 106 -1.17 0.61 -14.54
CA VAL A 106 0.20 0.88 -14.99
C VAL A 106 1.19 0.54 -13.89
N VAL A 107 0.87 0.87 -12.64
CA VAL A 107 1.74 0.76 -11.46
C VAL A 107 1.22 -0.37 -10.57
N SER A 108 1.10 -1.56 -11.16
CA SER A 108 0.65 -2.72 -10.39
C SER A 108 1.66 -3.04 -9.30
N MET A 109 1.16 -3.37 -8.11
CA MET A 109 2.03 -3.72 -7.01
C MET A 109 2.79 -5.06 -7.20
N ILE A 110 2.41 -5.81 -8.22
CA ILE A 110 2.84 -7.18 -8.45
C ILE A 110 3.82 -7.22 -9.63
N ASP A 111 3.79 -6.20 -10.49
CA ASP A 111 4.45 -6.21 -11.79
C ASP A 111 4.64 -4.80 -12.37
N GLU A 112 5.90 -4.39 -12.59
CA GLU A 112 6.25 -3.08 -13.13
C GLU A 112 6.31 -3.04 -14.67
N ARG A 113 6.12 -4.16 -15.37
CA ARG A 113 6.14 -4.20 -16.85
C ARG A 113 5.16 -3.22 -17.52
N PRO A 114 3.92 -3.02 -17.02
CA PRO A 114 3.00 -2.04 -17.62
C PRO A 114 3.52 -0.60 -17.48
N LEU A 115 4.18 -0.29 -16.36
CA LEU A 115 4.83 1.00 -16.12
C LEU A 115 5.98 1.20 -17.10
N GLU A 116 6.88 0.22 -17.21
CA GLU A 116 8.01 0.26 -18.16
C GLU A 116 7.51 0.49 -19.59
N ALA A 117 6.51 -0.27 -20.02
CA ALA A 117 5.88 -0.11 -21.33
C ALA A 117 5.32 1.30 -21.53
N LEU A 118 4.68 1.90 -20.53
CA LEU A 118 4.12 3.25 -20.64
C LEU A 118 5.20 4.33 -20.71
N VAL A 119 6.25 4.26 -19.87
CA VAL A 119 7.25 5.34 -19.74
C VAL A 119 8.29 5.32 -20.86
N THR A 120 8.52 4.17 -21.49
CA THR A 120 9.45 4.01 -22.62
C THR A 120 8.93 4.58 -23.93
N HIS A 121 7.62 4.82 -24.05
CA HIS A 121 7.00 5.40 -25.24
C HIS A 121 6.75 6.90 -25.07
N THR A 122 6.68 7.63 -26.17
CA THR A 122 6.34 9.06 -26.23
C THR A 122 4.85 9.31 -26.03
N SER A 123 4.49 10.55 -25.75
CA SER A 123 3.07 10.95 -25.66
C SER A 123 2.35 10.85 -27.00
N GLU A 124 3.07 10.96 -28.12
CA GLU A 124 2.51 10.80 -29.46
C GLU A 124 2.20 9.33 -29.76
N GLU A 125 3.13 8.42 -29.48
CA GLU A 125 2.90 6.98 -29.61
C GLU A 125 1.74 6.50 -28.72
N LEU A 126 1.61 7.05 -27.50
CA LEU A 126 0.49 6.78 -26.62
C LEU A 126 -0.84 7.26 -27.21
N ARG A 127 -0.90 8.47 -27.77
CA ARG A 127 -2.10 8.96 -28.47
C ARG A 127 -2.44 8.10 -29.67
N GLN A 128 -1.45 7.69 -30.46
CA GLN A 128 -1.64 6.84 -31.62
C GLN A 128 -2.20 5.47 -31.21
N ALA A 129 -1.62 4.81 -30.21
CA ALA A 129 -2.10 3.53 -29.69
C ALA A 129 -3.56 3.60 -29.18
N ILE A 130 -3.92 4.71 -28.51
CA ILE A 130 -5.29 4.95 -28.05
C ILE A 130 -6.24 5.23 -29.23
N SER A 131 -5.81 6.01 -30.22
CA SER A 131 -6.62 6.30 -31.42
C SER A 131 -6.89 5.06 -32.29
N ALA A 132 -6.03 4.05 -32.22
CA ALA A 132 -6.17 2.78 -32.91
C ALA A 132 -7.13 1.80 -32.21
N LEU A 133 -7.64 2.15 -31.02
CA LEU A 133 -8.59 1.31 -30.30
C LEU A 133 -9.90 1.17 -31.07
N LYS A 134 -10.39 -0.07 -31.16
CA LYS A 134 -11.70 -0.39 -31.74
C LYS A 134 -12.80 -0.46 -30.67
N GLU A 135 -12.41 -0.62 -29.41
CA GLU A 135 -13.32 -0.73 -28.28
C GLU A 135 -13.81 0.65 -27.82
N PRO A 136 -15.06 0.77 -27.35
CA PRO A 136 -15.54 2.01 -26.77
C PRO A 136 -14.76 2.32 -25.48
N VAL A 137 -14.33 3.57 -25.35
CA VAL A 137 -13.67 4.09 -24.14
C VAL A 137 -14.46 5.26 -23.56
N PRO A 138 -14.43 5.47 -22.23
CA PRO A 138 -15.10 6.60 -21.61
C PRO A 138 -14.45 7.93 -22.02
N PRO A 139 -15.20 9.05 -21.97
CA PRO A 139 -14.62 10.38 -22.16
C PRO A 139 -13.45 10.65 -21.19
N GLY A 140 -12.37 11.26 -21.66
CA GLY A 140 -11.19 11.55 -20.84
C GLY A 140 -10.14 10.43 -20.78
N TYR A 141 -10.34 9.31 -21.48
CA TYR A 141 -9.45 8.14 -21.43
C TYR A 141 -8.01 8.46 -21.87
N ALA A 142 -7.85 9.18 -22.98
CA ALA A 142 -6.54 9.55 -23.50
C ALA A 142 -5.82 10.53 -22.56
N GLU A 143 -6.56 11.52 -22.07
CA GLU A 143 -6.08 12.53 -21.13
C GLU A 143 -5.62 11.89 -19.82
N ALA A 144 -6.36 10.91 -19.30
CA ALA A 144 -6.01 10.18 -18.10
C ALA A 144 -4.71 9.36 -18.28
N PHE A 145 -4.57 8.64 -19.40
CA PHE A 145 -3.33 7.92 -19.72
C PHE A 145 -2.12 8.85 -19.86
N LEU A 146 -2.30 10.00 -20.53
CA LEU A 146 -1.24 11.01 -20.67
C LEU A 146 -0.87 11.62 -19.32
N ALA A 147 -1.84 11.89 -18.45
CA ALA A 147 -1.59 12.40 -17.11
C ALA A 147 -0.80 11.39 -16.27
N VAL A 148 -1.17 10.10 -16.33
CA VAL A 148 -0.44 9.02 -15.66
C VAL A 148 0.97 8.89 -16.23
N GLN A 149 1.15 8.85 -17.55
CA GLN A 149 2.48 8.79 -18.18
C GLN A 149 3.35 9.98 -17.75
N GLN A 150 2.80 11.19 -17.81
CA GLN A 150 3.55 12.41 -17.49
C GLN A 150 3.99 12.43 -16.02
N LYS A 151 3.11 12.01 -15.12
CA LYS A 151 3.40 11.85 -13.70
C LYS A 151 4.54 10.86 -13.48
N TRP A 152 4.43 9.65 -14.03
CA TRP A 152 5.39 8.58 -13.75
C TRP A 152 6.73 8.74 -14.46
N LYS A 153 6.80 9.42 -15.60
CA LYS A 153 8.07 9.83 -16.23
C LYS A 153 8.93 10.74 -15.36
N HIS A 154 8.30 11.49 -14.45
CA HIS A 154 8.97 12.43 -13.56
C HIS A 154 8.84 12.01 -12.09
N SER A 155 8.55 10.74 -11.81
CA SER A 155 8.42 10.22 -10.44
C SER A 155 9.51 9.20 -10.13
N LEU A 156 9.87 9.09 -8.86
CA LEU A 156 10.73 8.02 -8.36
C LEU A 156 9.89 6.98 -7.62
N ASN A 157 9.94 5.73 -8.06
CA ASN A 157 9.23 4.63 -7.40
C ASN A 157 10.02 4.12 -6.18
N CYS A 158 9.48 4.23 -4.97
CA CYS A 158 10.23 3.99 -3.71
C CYS A 158 9.82 2.70 -3.01
N TRP A 159 9.81 1.63 -3.80
CA TRP A 159 9.32 0.34 -3.37
C TRP A 159 10.27 -0.39 -2.43
N SER A 160 9.71 -1.08 -1.44
CA SER A 160 10.45 -2.05 -0.62
C SER A 160 11.07 -3.17 -1.48
N ALA A 161 10.44 -3.49 -2.61
CA ALA A 161 10.93 -4.43 -3.62
C ALA A 161 11.65 -3.76 -4.82
N SER A 162 11.91 -2.45 -4.79
CA SER A 162 12.66 -1.78 -5.88
C SER A 162 13.99 -2.50 -6.11
N PRO A 163 14.34 -2.87 -7.37
CA PRO A 163 15.64 -3.48 -7.64
C PRO A 163 16.78 -2.49 -7.34
N SER A 164 16.51 -1.19 -7.45
CA SER A 164 17.46 -0.14 -7.11
C SER A 164 17.57 0.04 -5.59
N ILE A 165 18.82 0.10 -5.10
CA ILE A 165 19.13 0.42 -3.70
C ILE A 165 18.61 1.82 -3.30
N PRO A 166 18.74 2.88 -4.14
CA PRO A 166 18.17 4.19 -3.82
C PRO A 166 16.65 4.17 -3.61
N GLY A 167 15.89 3.47 -4.47
CA GLY A 167 14.44 3.34 -4.30
C GLY A 167 14.04 2.61 -3.02
N ARG A 168 14.80 1.59 -2.61
CA ARG A 168 14.55 0.86 -1.37
C ARG A 168 14.78 1.68 -0.12
N VAL A 169 15.90 2.40 -0.06
CA VAL A 169 16.28 3.27 1.08
C VAL A 169 15.20 4.32 1.41
N LEU A 170 14.51 4.76 0.37
CA LEU A 170 13.46 5.75 0.44
C LEU A 170 12.15 5.19 1.05
N SER A 171 11.91 3.89 0.96
CA SER A 171 10.71 3.23 1.49
C SER A 171 10.56 3.35 3.01
N ASN A 172 9.33 3.49 3.49
CA ASN A 172 8.99 3.40 4.92
C ASN A 172 9.39 2.07 5.55
N TRP A 173 9.35 1.02 4.72
CA TRP A 173 9.65 -0.36 5.08
C TRP A 173 11.14 -0.66 5.17
N TYR A 174 12.01 0.25 4.74
CA TYR A 174 13.44 0.00 4.71
C TYR A 174 13.98 -0.23 6.12
N PRO A 175 14.50 -1.44 6.44
CA PRO A 175 15.08 -1.70 7.73
C PRO A 175 16.41 -0.95 7.88
N ILE A 176 16.58 -0.31 9.02
CA ILE A 176 17.71 0.51 9.42
C ILE A 176 18.39 -0.25 10.54
N GLU A 177 19.52 -0.85 10.22
CA GLU A 177 20.23 -1.76 11.12
C GLU A 177 20.63 -1.10 12.45
N GLU A 178 21.06 0.16 12.39
CA GLU A 178 21.41 0.96 13.57
C GLU A 178 20.19 1.36 14.41
N GLY A 179 18.99 1.22 13.84
CA GLY A 179 17.73 1.72 14.37
C GLY A 179 17.58 3.23 14.29
N ILE A 180 16.32 3.68 14.33
CA ILE A 180 15.90 5.06 14.50
C ILE A 180 15.47 5.22 15.96
N ARG A 181 16.10 6.16 16.68
CA ARG A 181 15.67 6.53 18.03
C ARG A 181 14.57 7.59 17.95
N LEU A 182 13.39 7.25 18.48
CA LEU A 182 12.22 8.12 18.49
C LEU A 182 11.51 7.95 19.84
N TYR A 183 11.27 9.06 20.53
CA TYR A 183 10.46 9.09 21.75
C TYR A 183 10.91 8.04 22.80
N GLY A 184 12.22 8.02 23.08
CA GLY A 184 12.81 7.13 24.10
C GLY A 184 12.97 5.66 23.70
N ALA A 185 12.49 5.25 22.52
CA ALA A 185 12.57 3.88 22.01
C ALA A 185 13.33 3.80 20.69
N THR A 186 13.76 2.59 20.31
CA THR A 186 14.46 2.33 19.04
C THR A 186 13.59 1.47 18.13
N TYR A 187 13.45 1.91 16.88
CA TYR A 187 12.66 1.28 15.83
C TYR A 187 13.56 0.96 14.66
N ASP A 188 13.29 -0.11 13.91
CA ASP A 188 14.11 -0.52 12.78
C ASP A 188 13.65 0.12 11.46
N SER A 189 12.48 0.76 11.42
CA SER A 189 11.98 1.43 10.24
C SER A 189 11.01 2.53 10.66
N THR A 190 10.73 3.49 9.77
CA THR A 190 9.70 4.49 10.02
C THR A 190 8.32 3.84 10.09
N GLU A 191 8.08 2.80 9.28
CA GLU A 191 6.85 2.02 9.30
C GLU A 191 6.59 1.34 10.65
N HIS A 192 7.61 0.68 11.21
CA HIS A 192 7.48 0.05 12.52
C HIS A 192 7.15 1.08 13.60
N PHE A 193 7.81 2.24 13.59
CA PHE A 193 7.41 3.33 14.49
C PHE A 193 5.92 3.66 14.33
N TRP A 194 5.44 3.79 13.09
CA TRP A 194 4.05 4.15 12.82
C TRP A 194 3.04 3.17 13.37
N GLN A 195 3.26 1.87 13.16
CA GLN A 195 2.33 0.87 13.67
C GLN A 195 2.37 0.77 15.20
N ALA A 196 3.55 0.92 15.81
CA ALA A 196 3.70 0.87 17.25
C ALA A 196 3.02 2.07 17.95
N VAL A 197 3.12 3.28 17.39
CA VAL A 197 2.61 4.46 18.09
C VAL A 197 1.09 4.59 18.10
N LYS A 198 0.39 3.93 17.18
CA LYS A 198 -1.07 3.91 17.17
C LYS A 198 -1.66 3.23 18.41
N TYR A 199 -0.88 2.42 19.13
CA TYR A 199 -1.29 1.83 20.40
C TYR A 199 -0.87 2.70 21.58
N HIS A 200 -1.76 2.90 22.55
CA HIS A 200 -1.40 3.47 23.84
C HIS A 200 -0.42 2.54 24.57
N PRO A 201 0.57 3.08 25.35
CA PRO A 201 1.55 2.24 26.07
C PRO A 201 0.93 1.17 26.97
N ASP A 202 -0.26 1.43 27.51
CA ASP A 202 -0.99 0.50 28.38
C ASP A 202 -1.94 -0.44 27.64
N THR A 203 -2.20 -0.28 26.34
CA THR A 203 -3.08 -1.21 25.62
C THR A 203 -2.44 -2.61 25.60
N THR A 204 -3.16 -3.61 26.11
CA THR A 204 -2.74 -5.00 26.13
C THR A 204 -3.29 -5.79 24.95
N VAL A 205 -2.69 -6.94 24.66
CA VAL A 205 -3.26 -7.93 23.71
C VAL A 205 -4.64 -8.41 24.17
N GLY A 206 -4.88 -8.50 25.48
CA GLY A 206 -6.20 -8.83 26.03
C GLY A 206 -7.26 -7.79 25.68
N ASP A 207 -6.94 -6.50 25.83
CA ASP A 207 -7.82 -5.39 25.47
C ASP A 207 -8.16 -5.42 23.98
N LEU A 208 -7.16 -5.68 23.12
CA LEU A 208 -7.38 -5.81 21.67
C LEU A 208 -8.33 -6.97 21.33
N LYS A 209 -8.16 -8.13 21.96
CA LYS A 209 -9.06 -9.27 21.75
C LYS A 209 -10.49 -8.97 22.22
N GLN A 210 -10.63 -8.24 23.32
CA GLN A 210 -11.95 -7.79 23.80
C GLN A 210 -12.60 -6.83 22.79
N LEU A 211 -11.85 -5.84 22.30
CA LEU A 211 -12.35 -4.90 21.28
C LEU A 211 -12.75 -5.62 20.00
N ILE A 212 -11.93 -6.55 19.49
CA ILE A 212 -12.28 -7.37 18.33
C ILE A 212 -13.60 -8.09 18.59
N GLY A 213 -13.77 -8.70 19.76
CA GLY A 213 -15.04 -9.33 20.16
C GLY A 213 -16.22 -8.36 20.12
N VAL A 214 -16.06 -7.11 20.56
CA VAL A 214 -17.11 -6.09 20.43
C VAL A 214 -17.43 -5.79 18.96
N LEU A 215 -16.41 -5.62 18.11
CA LEU A 215 -16.60 -5.34 16.69
C LEU A 215 -17.29 -6.52 15.96
N GLU A 216 -16.97 -7.76 16.32
CA GLU A 216 -17.56 -8.97 15.72
C GLU A 216 -19.08 -9.09 15.97
N HIS A 217 -19.56 -8.59 17.11
CA HIS A 217 -20.98 -8.67 17.49
C HIS A 217 -21.82 -7.49 16.97
N LYS A 218 -21.19 -6.50 16.32
CA LYS A 218 -21.87 -5.33 15.77
C LYS A 218 -22.25 -5.55 14.31
N ASP A 219 -23.48 -5.19 13.95
CA ASP A 219 -23.85 -5.04 12.53
C ASP A 219 -23.29 -3.73 11.98
N TRP A 220 -22.35 -3.86 11.04
CA TRP A 220 -21.67 -2.74 10.41
C TRP A 220 -22.41 -2.19 9.19
N ASN A 221 -23.41 -2.90 8.65
CA ASN A 221 -24.06 -2.48 7.41
C ASN A 221 -24.71 -1.09 7.53
N PRO A 222 -25.52 -0.78 8.57
CA PRO A 222 -26.11 0.56 8.70
C PRO A 222 -25.06 1.66 8.88
N TRP A 223 -23.95 1.34 9.55
CA TRP A 223 -22.86 2.27 9.78
C TRP A 223 -22.10 2.59 8.49
N LEU A 224 -21.78 1.57 7.68
CA LEU A 224 -21.14 1.71 6.38
C LEU A 224 -22.08 2.40 5.37
N GLU A 225 -23.37 2.06 5.36
CA GLU A 225 -24.39 2.70 4.51
C GLU A 225 -24.48 4.22 4.75
N ARG A 226 -24.31 4.66 6.00
CA ARG A 226 -24.23 6.09 6.33
C ARG A 226 -23.02 6.76 5.69
N LEU A 227 -21.84 6.15 5.78
CA LEU A 227 -20.62 6.70 5.17
C LEU A 227 -20.75 6.73 3.64
N ASP A 228 -21.34 5.68 3.09
CA ASP A 228 -21.58 5.46 1.68
C ASP A 228 -22.60 6.45 1.08
N GLY A 229 -23.62 6.79 1.86
CA GLY A 229 -24.72 7.66 1.44
C GLY A 229 -24.35 9.15 1.40
N ASP A 230 -23.28 9.56 2.08
CA ASP A 230 -22.82 10.95 2.10
C ASP A 230 -21.60 11.17 1.18
N PRO A 231 -21.78 11.81 0.00
CA PRO A 231 -20.66 12.08 -0.91
C PRO A 231 -19.60 13.00 -0.29
N ARG A 232 -19.96 13.86 0.66
CA ARG A 232 -19.02 14.76 1.33
C ARG A 232 -18.10 14.02 2.29
N LEU A 233 -18.54 12.85 2.77
CA LEU A 233 -17.74 11.95 3.60
C LEU A 233 -16.98 10.95 2.73
N TYR A 234 -17.67 10.24 1.84
CA TYR A 234 -17.07 9.15 1.05
C TYR A 234 -15.95 9.65 0.14
N LEU A 235 -16.18 10.69 -0.67
CA LEU A 235 -15.21 11.10 -1.69
C LEU A 235 -13.82 11.48 -1.14
N PRO A 236 -13.69 12.29 -0.09
CA PRO A 236 -12.38 12.57 0.49
C PRO A 236 -11.77 11.38 1.25
N ASN A 237 -12.57 10.36 1.61
CA ASN A 237 -12.14 9.25 2.47
C ASN A 237 -12.32 7.86 1.83
N ALA A 238 -12.49 7.76 0.51
CA ALA A 238 -12.94 6.53 -0.15
C ALA A 238 -12.02 5.35 0.17
N TYR A 239 -10.71 5.58 0.21
CA TYR A 239 -9.75 4.57 0.64
C TYR A 239 -9.99 4.07 2.07
N ALA A 240 -10.18 4.97 3.04
CA ALA A 240 -10.44 4.59 4.43
C ALA A 240 -11.79 3.87 4.59
N VAL A 241 -12.81 4.27 3.82
CA VAL A 241 -14.12 3.60 3.84
C VAL A 241 -14.03 2.19 3.27
N GLU A 242 -13.36 1.98 2.14
CA GLU A 242 -13.19 0.64 1.57
C GLU A 242 -12.26 -0.24 2.42
N PHE A 243 -11.22 0.35 3.03
CA PHE A 243 -10.38 -0.31 4.04
C PHE A 243 -11.23 -0.82 5.22
N LEU A 244 -12.13 0.01 5.74
CA LEU A 244 -13.03 -0.37 6.81
C LEU A 244 -14.03 -1.43 6.37
N ARG A 245 -14.62 -1.31 5.17
CA ARG A 245 -15.53 -2.32 4.61
C ARG A 245 -14.86 -3.70 4.55
N HIS A 246 -13.62 -3.75 4.11
CA HIS A 246 -12.83 -4.99 4.07
C HIS A 246 -12.54 -5.53 5.46
N ASN A 247 -12.01 -4.70 6.36
CA ASN A 247 -11.48 -5.16 7.64
C ASN A 247 -12.54 -5.34 8.75
N LEU A 248 -13.73 -4.74 8.61
CA LEU A 248 -14.88 -4.98 9.49
C LEU A 248 -15.70 -6.20 9.09
N ALA A 249 -15.37 -6.85 7.97
CA ALA A 249 -15.96 -8.13 7.62
C ALA A 249 -15.65 -9.18 8.71
N LEU A 250 -16.65 -10.00 9.07
CA LEU A 250 -16.53 -10.98 10.15
C LEU A 250 -15.32 -11.92 9.99
N GLU A 251 -15.03 -12.34 8.77
CA GLU A 251 -13.85 -13.17 8.48
C GLU A 251 -12.53 -12.46 8.84
N ARG A 252 -12.43 -11.15 8.56
CA ARG A 252 -11.23 -10.38 8.87
C ARG A 252 -11.08 -10.07 10.36
N LEU A 253 -12.18 -9.77 11.04
CA LEU A 253 -12.17 -9.61 12.50
C LEU A 253 -11.70 -10.89 13.21
N ARG A 254 -12.23 -12.05 12.79
CA ARG A 254 -11.77 -13.36 13.30
C ARG A 254 -10.30 -13.61 13.00
N TRP A 255 -9.87 -13.28 11.79
CA TRP A 255 -8.46 -13.39 11.40
C TRP A 255 -7.56 -12.57 12.34
N PHE A 256 -7.90 -11.31 12.67
CA PHE A 256 -7.14 -10.53 13.65
C PHE A 256 -7.08 -11.22 15.02
N GLY A 257 -8.21 -11.75 15.50
CA GLY A 257 -8.29 -12.47 16.77
C GLY A 257 -7.38 -13.71 16.80
N ASP A 258 -7.38 -14.48 15.72
CA ASP A 258 -6.56 -15.69 15.55
C ASP A 258 -5.07 -15.35 15.47
N GLU A 259 -4.67 -14.33 14.70
CA GLU A 259 -3.27 -13.90 14.62
C GLU A 259 -2.74 -13.37 15.95
N LEU A 260 -3.55 -12.63 16.72
CA LEU A 260 -3.21 -12.25 18.11
C LEU A 260 -3.14 -13.46 19.05
N GLY A 261 -3.67 -14.61 18.66
CA GLY A 261 -3.51 -15.90 19.34
C GLY A 261 -2.21 -16.63 18.99
N ARG A 262 -1.52 -16.21 17.93
CA ARG A 262 -0.25 -16.80 17.48
C ARG A 262 0.95 -16.14 18.16
N HIS A 263 2.15 -16.57 17.77
CA HIS A 263 3.44 -16.06 18.24
C HIS A 263 3.67 -16.13 19.76
N GLY A 264 2.87 -16.88 20.51
CA GLY A 264 3.01 -17.03 21.97
C GLY A 264 2.73 -15.75 22.76
N LEU A 265 1.88 -14.86 22.24
CA LEU A 265 1.46 -13.63 22.94
C LEU A 265 0.58 -13.96 24.15
N LYS A 266 0.80 -13.25 25.26
CA LYS A 266 -0.03 -13.33 26.47
C LYS A 266 -1.01 -12.18 26.50
N ALA A 267 -2.17 -12.38 27.13
CA ALA A 267 -3.18 -11.33 27.28
C ALA A 267 -2.64 -10.07 27.98
N SER A 268 -1.69 -10.21 28.91
CA SER A 268 -1.05 -9.10 29.62
C SER A 268 0.03 -8.38 28.83
N ASP A 269 0.45 -8.90 27.68
CA ASP A 269 1.51 -8.28 26.88
C ASP A 269 1.02 -6.93 26.33
N ARG A 270 1.85 -5.88 26.43
CA ARG A 270 1.52 -4.55 25.91
C ARG A 270 1.74 -4.51 24.39
N ALA A 271 0.72 -4.11 23.64
CA ALA A 271 0.71 -4.11 22.17
C ALA A 271 1.87 -3.32 21.56
N ARG A 272 2.15 -2.11 22.09
CA ARG A 272 3.29 -1.30 21.63
C ARG A 272 4.64 -1.96 21.94
N LEU A 273 4.80 -2.56 23.12
CA LEU A 273 6.08 -3.15 23.53
C LEU A 273 6.41 -4.44 22.77
N VAL A 274 5.41 -5.28 22.43
CA VAL A 274 5.67 -6.53 21.70
C VAL A 274 6.10 -6.31 20.25
N GLN A 275 5.83 -5.12 19.70
CA GLN A 275 6.30 -4.72 18.37
C GLN A 275 7.76 -4.25 18.42
N GLN A 276 8.19 -3.61 19.53
CA GLN A 276 9.52 -3.03 19.69
C GLN A 276 10.65 -4.06 19.67
N ARG A 277 11.82 -3.62 19.18
CA ARG A 277 13.04 -4.45 19.11
C ARG A 277 13.90 -4.22 20.36
N ILE A 278 13.78 -5.09 21.35
CA ILE A 278 14.63 -5.09 22.56
C ILE A 278 15.78 -6.10 22.40
N GLY A 279 16.60 -5.94 21.34
CA GLY A 279 17.80 -6.76 21.13
C GLY A 279 17.58 -8.20 20.65
N ALA A 280 16.34 -8.62 20.34
CA ALA A 280 16.01 -9.95 19.82
C ALA A 280 15.77 -9.96 18.29
N SER A 281 15.69 -11.17 17.72
CA SER A 281 15.20 -11.40 16.36
C SER A 281 13.75 -10.92 16.19
N PHE A 282 13.38 -10.56 14.97
CA PHE A 282 12.01 -10.16 14.64
C PHE A 282 11.00 -11.21 15.07
N ARG A 283 10.01 -10.82 15.89
CA ARG A 283 8.89 -11.68 16.28
C ARG A 283 7.85 -11.82 15.15
N PHE A 284 7.80 -10.81 14.27
CA PHE A 284 6.88 -10.69 13.13
C PHE A 284 7.68 -10.29 11.89
N SER A 285 7.31 -10.82 10.72
CA SER A 285 7.74 -10.33 9.42
C SER A 285 7.24 -8.91 9.17
N ALA A 286 7.86 -8.19 8.23
CA ALA A 286 7.39 -6.86 7.83
C ALA A 286 5.90 -6.87 7.40
N ARG A 287 5.47 -7.93 6.69
CA ARG A 287 4.09 -8.09 6.26
C ARG A 287 3.14 -8.27 7.45
N GLU A 288 3.50 -9.11 8.43
CA GLU A 288 2.70 -9.30 9.65
C GLU A 288 2.63 -8.02 10.48
N GLN A 289 3.72 -7.23 10.55
CA GLN A 289 3.67 -5.91 11.21
C GLN A 289 2.64 -4.99 10.56
N LYS A 290 2.53 -5.01 9.22
CA LYS A 290 1.50 -4.23 8.53
C LYS A 290 0.10 -4.77 8.80
N ASP A 291 -0.10 -6.02 8.39
CA ASP A 291 -1.41 -6.60 8.19
C ASP A 291 -2.09 -6.89 9.53
N LEU A 292 -1.32 -7.21 10.58
CA LEU A 292 -1.87 -7.40 11.91
C LEU A 292 -1.90 -6.09 12.70
N TRP A 293 -0.74 -5.55 13.02
CA TRP A 293 -0.64 -4.44 13.98
C TRP A 293 -1.04 -3.11 13.35
N GLY A 294 -0.63 -2.86 12.11
CA GLY A 294 -1.02 -1.63 11.43
C GLY A 294 -2.49 -1.56 11.12
N ASP A 295 -3.00 -2.55 10.38
CA ASP A 295 -4.38 -2.56 9.94
C ASP A 295 -5.36 -2.64 11.11
N LEU A 296 -5.08 -3.42 12.16
CA LEU A 296 -5.96 -3.45 13.34
C LEU A 296 -6.02 -2.09 14.05
N ALA A 297 -4.89 -1.41 14.20
CA ALA A 297 -4.88 -0.08 14.80
C ALA A 297 -5.67 0.91 13.94
N ASP A 298 -5.46 0.86 12.62
CA ASP A 298 -6.17 1.72 11.66
C ASP A 298 -7.68 1.47 11.72
N VAL A 299 -8.13 0.21 11.81
CA VAL A 299 -9.56 -0.11 12.01
C VAL A 299 -10.11 0.58 13.26
N LEU A 300 -9.45 0.42 14.40
CA LEU A 300 -9.94 0.94 15.68
C LEU A 300 -9.99 2.47 15.68
N HIS A 301 -8.95 3.14 15.21
CA HIS A 301 -8.91 4.60 15.11
C HIS A 301 -9.88 5.16 14.07
N LEU A 302 -10.05 4.52 12.92
CA LEU A 302 -10.96 4.98 11.87
C LEU A 302 -12.42 4.76 12.25
N VAL A 303 -12.75 3.65 12.92
CA VAL A 303 -14.10 3.45 13.48
C VAL A 303 -14.40 4.58 14.46
N TYR A 304 -13.49 4.91 15.38
CA TYR A 304 -13.69 6.06 16.28
C TYR A 304 -13.89 7.37 15.49
N THR A 305 -13.02 7.63 14.51
CA THR A 305 -12.98 8.86 13.73
C THR A 305 -14.29 9.09 12.96
N PHE A 306 -14.82 8.05 12.32
CA PHE A 306 -16.03 8.14 11.49
C PHE A 306 -17.33 7.87 12.25
N SER A 307 -17.27 7.41 13.51
CA SER A 307 -18.47 7.23 14.33
C SER A 307 -19.01 8.56 14.83
N ALA A 308 -20.34 8.69 14.86
CA ALA A 308 -20.96 9.90 15.41
C ALA A 308 -20.73 10.00 16.93
N PRO A 309 -20.77 11.21 17.52
CA PRO A 309 -20.46 11.42 18.94
C PRO A 309 -21.31 10.58 19.91
N ASP A 310 -22.53 10.24 19.53
CA ASP A 310 -23.52 9.50 20.30
C ASP A 310 -23.51 7.98 20.05
N GLU A 311 -22.65 7.47 19.15
CA GLU A 311 -22.55 6.04 18.91
C GLU A 311 -21.79 5.33 20.05
N PRO A 312 -22.36 4.29 20.70
CA PRO A 312 -21.74 3.64 21.86
C PRO A 312 -20.32 3.08 21.59
N ILE A 313 -20.07 2.66 20.35
CA ILE A 313 -18.75 2.15 19.95
C ILE A 313 -17.65 3.21 20.10
N ARG A 314 -18.01 4.49 19.96
CA ARG A 314 -17.07 5.61 20.09
C ARG A 314 -16.59 5.76 21.52
N GLU A 315 -17.48 5.61 22.51
CA GLU A 315 -17.13 5.63 23.93
C GLU A 315 -16.23 4.44 24.28
N THR A 316 -16.61 3.24 23.86
CA THR A 316 -15.80 2.03 24.07
C THR A 316 -14.39 2.20 23.50
N LEU A 317 -14.24 2.71 22.27
CA LEU A 317 -12.93 2.94 21.68
C LEU A 317 -12.13 4.02 22.41
N ALA A 318 -12.78 5.07 22.92
CA ALA A 318 -12.13 6.11 23.72
C ALA A 318 -11.60 5.58 25.06
N ASP A 319 -12.38 4.74 25.75
CA ASP A 319 -11.99 4.10 27.02
C ASP A 319 -10.76 3.20 26.85
N HIS A 320 -10.57 2.66 25.64
CA HIS A 320 -9.40 1.87 25.26
C HIS A 320 -8.31 2.69 24.53
N HIS A 321 -8.39 4.02 24.55
CA HIS A 321 -7.42 4.96 23.99
C HIS A 321 -7.25 4.95 22.46
N PHE A 322 -8.31 4.59 21.71
CA PHE A 322 -8.36 4.69 20.25
C PHE A 322 -9.05 5.98 19.76
N ASP A 323 -9.21 6.96 20.64
CA ASP A 323 -9.68 8.30 20.31
C ASP A 323 -8.56 9.22 19.79
N ALA A 324 -7.30 8.84 20.05
CA ALA A 324 -6.12 9.60 19.67
C ALA A 324 -4.86 8.72 19.68
N VAL A 325 -3.80 9.22 19.05
CA VAL A 325 -2.44 8.71 19.20
C VAL A 325 -1.77 9.41 20.38
N TYR A 326 -1.29 8.61 21.33
CA TYR A 326 -0.65 9.09 22.56
C TYR A 326 0.86 8.92 22.48
N LEU A 327 1.59 10.04 22.59
CA LEU A 327 3.03 10.08 22.44
C LEU A 327 3.65 11.08 23.41
N ASP A 328 4.41 10.56 24.38
CA ASP A 328 4.78 11.25 25.61
C ASP A 328 3.55 11.86 26.28
N GLU A 329 3.56 13.17 26.57
CA GLU A 329 2.46 13.90 27.18
C GLU A 329 1.43 14.42 26.14
N ARG A 330 1.63 14.11 24.84
CA ARG A 330 0.78 14.63 23.77
C ARG A 330 -0.32 13.65 23.38
N LYS A 331 -1.53 14.19 23.24
CA LYS A 331 -2.70 13.54 22.64
C LYS A 331 -2.92 14.12 21.24
N LEU A 332 -2.74 13.30 20.21
CA LEU A 332 -2.84 13.72 18.81
C LEU A 332 -4.04 13.02 18.18
N GLY A 333 -5.04 13.76 17.71
CA GLY A 333 -6.17 13.12 17.02
C GLY A 333 -5.68 12.29 15.84
N PHE A 334 -6.23 11.09 15.64
CA PHE A 334 -5.90 10.30 14.45
C PHE A 334 -6.26 11.11 13.20
N ILE A 335 -5.43 11.02 12.15
CA ILE A 335 -5.50 11.83 10.92
C ILE A 335 -5.52 13.38 11.09
N SER A 336 -5.29 13.90 12.31
CA SER A 336 -5.27 15.34 12.60
C SER A 336 -4.06 16.05 11.99
N GLU A 337 -4.11 17.38 11.89
CA GLU A 337 -2.97 18.18 11.45
C GLU A 337 -1.73 17.95 12.33
N GLN A 338 -1.92 17.83 13.66
CA GLN A 338 -0.82 17.58 14.58
C GLN A 338 -0.22 16.18 14.38
N PHE A 339 -1.05 15.17 14.12
CA PHE A 339 -0.59 13.83 13.76
C PHE A 339 0.19 13.84 12.44
N ARG A 340 -0.27 14.60 11.45
CA ARG A 340 0.45 14.77 10.18
C ARG A 340 1.79 15.50 10.36
N TRP A 341 1.87 16.46 11.27
CA TRP A 341 3.13 17.14 11.60
C TRP A 341 4.14 16.21 12.29
N LEU A 342 3.66 15.30 13.16
CA LEU A 342 4.48 14.24 13.74
C LEU A 342 5.16 13.39 12.65
N MET A 343 4.47 13.10 11.55
CA MET A 343 5.04 12.40 10.40
C MET A 343 6.29 13.10 9.87
N PHE A 344 6.18 14.40 9.64
CA PHE A 344 7.29 15.20 9.15
C PHE A 344 8.50 15.17 10.09
N GLU A 345 8.29 15.27 11.41
CA GLU A 345 9.38 15.18 12.39
C GLU A 345 10.10 13.83 12.33
N ILE A 346 9.38 12.74 12.15
CA ILE A 346 9.99 11.40 12.11
C ILE A 346 10.79 11.19 10.84
N TRP A 347 10.33 11.75 9.74
CA TRP A 347 11.11 11.79 8.52
C TRP A 347 12.36 12.66 8.63
N LYS A 348 12.33 13.77 9.38
CA LYS A 348 13.56 14.51 9.69
C LYS A 348 14.56 13.61 10.42
N VAL A 349 14.09 12.77 11.35
CA VAL A 349 15.00 11.83 12.03
C VAL A 349 15.62 10.87 11.02
N LYS A 350 14.81 10.19 10.19
CA LYS A 350 15.33 9.28 9.16
C LYS A 350 16.29 9.97 8.18
N TYR A 351 15.91 11.10 7.60
CA TYR A 351 16.68 11.70 6.49
C TYR A 351 17.74 12.70 6.92
N LEU A 352 17.56 13.42 8.01
CA LEU A 352 18.50 14.47 8.42
C LEU A 352 19.49 13.98 9.48
N GLN A 353 19.14 12.97 10.28
CA GLN A 353 20.04 12.45 11.33
C GLN A 353 20.83 11.21 10.86
N THR A 354 20.52 10.63 9.71
CA THR A 354 21.26 9.51 9.12
C THR A 354 21.94 9.94 7.80
N PRO A 355 23.26 10.21 7.79
CA PRO A 355 23.95 10.83 6.65
C PRO A 355 23.71 10.16 5.29
N ARG A 356 23.78 8.82 5.24
CA ARG A 356 23.53 8.06 3.99
C ARG A 356 22.15 8.31 3.39
N PHE A 357 21.14 8.55 4.21
CA PHE A 357 19.78 8.84 3.74
C PHE A 357 19.64 10.30 3.31
N ARG A 358 20.35 11.22 3.98
CA ARG A 358 20.48 12.62 3.53
C ARG A 358 21.09 12.71 2.14
N GLU A 359 22.17 11.97 1.90
CA GLU A 359 22.85 11.92 0.60
C GLU A 359 21.90 11.40 -0.49
N VAL A 360 21.24 10.27 -0.27
CA VAL A 360 20.27 9.72 -1.21
C VAL A 360 19.16 10.71 -1.52
N ILE A 361 18.47 11.26 -0.51
CA ILE A 361 17.33 12.15 -0.76
C ILE A 361 17.75 13.50 -1.38
N SER A 362 18.92 14.03 -1.01
CA SER A 362 19.45 15.28 -1.60
C SER A 362 19.92 15.11 -3.05
N SER A 363 20.34 13.90 -3.44
CA SER A 363 20.78 13.59 -4.80
C SER A 363 19.65 13.56 -5.84
N ILE A 364 18.38 13.43 -5.41
CA ILE A 364 17.23 13.33 -6.31
C ILE A 364 17.00 14.67 -7.02
N PRO A 365 17.06 14.75 -8.37
CA PRO A 365 16.84 16.00 -9.13
C PRO A 365 15.51 16.68 -8.76
N ILE A 366 15.45 18.02 -8.81
CA ILE A 366 14.27 18.76 -8.32
C ILE A 366 13.04 18.52 -9.19
N GLU A 367 13.29 18.24 -10.47
CA GLU A 367 12.33 17.90 -11.52
C GLU A 367 11.66 16.55 -11.26
N ILE A 368 12.35 15.64 -10.57
CA ILE A 368 11.78 14.36 -10.15
C ILE A 368 10.93 14.61 -8.92
N ARG A 369 9.62 14.43 -9.03
CA ARG A 369 8.72 14.59 -7.90
C ARG A 369 8.74 13.32 -7.06
N LEU A 370 8.72 13.47 -5.74
CA LEU A 370 8.54 12.35 -4.80
C LEU A 370 7.06 11.93 -4.72
N GLU A 371 6.40 11.94 -5.89
CA GLU A 371 4.95 11.92 -6.02
C GLU A 371 4.30 10.59 -5.66
N HIS A 372 5.09 9.52 -5.50
CA HIS A 372 4.67 8.28 -4.85
C HIS A 372 5.85 7.54 -4.20
N PHE A 373 5.94 7.70 -2.88
CA PHE A 373 6.67 6.77 -2.01
C PHE A 373 5.76 5.69 -1.43
N LEU A 374 4.45 5.88 -1.58
CA LEU A 374 3.39 5.01 -1.12
C LEU A 374 2.38 4.87 -2.27
N ASN A 375 1.95 3.65 -2.56
CA ASN A 375 0.88 3.42 -3.53
C ASN A 375 -0.49 3.64 -2.87
N ASP A 376 -1.56 3.59 -3.67
CA ASP A 376 -2.98 3.60 -3.31
C ASP A 376 -3.42 2.44 -2.36
N GLY A 377 -2.51 1.91 -1.53
CA GLY A 377 -2.71 0.74 -0.67
C GLY A 377 -1.86 0.68 0.61
N ASP A 378 -1.02 1.69 0.89
CA ASP A 378 -0.09 1.56 2.03
C ASP A 378 -0.69 1.98 3.37
N SER A 379 -1.54 3.02 3.46
CA SER A 379 -2.12 3.39 4.75
C SER A 379 -3.33 4.33 4.67
N PRO A 380 -4.45 4.05 5.38
CA PRO A 380 -5.65 4.89 5.38
C PRO A 380 -5.55 6.10 6.30
N ASP A 381 -4.47 6.20 7.07
CA ASP A 381 -4.24 7.22 8.08
C ASP A 381 -3.77 8.57 7.52
N ILE A 382 -3.31 8.64 6.26
CA ILE A 382 -2.84 9.89 5.64
C ILE A 382 -3.25 9.98 4.17
N PRO A 383 -3.97 11.04 3.75
CA PRO A 383 -4.20 11.31 2.34
C PRO A 383 -2.88 11.46 1.56
N ILE A 384 -2.72 10.68 0.50
CA ILE A 384 -1.51 10.63 -0.35
C ILE A 384 -0.99 12.02 -0.79
N PRO A 385 -1.82 13.00 -1.21
CA PRO A 385 -1.31 14.31 -1.64
C PRO A 385 -0.53 15.05 -0.53
N ILE A 386 -0.96 14.91 0.72
CA ILE A 386 -0.32 15.55 1.88
C ILE A 386 1.06 14.92 2.11
N TYR A 387 1.13 13.60 2.00
CA TYR A 387 2.37 12.86 2.19
C TYR A 387 3.42 13.20 1.12
N VAL A 388 3.01 13.36 -0.15
CA VAL A 388 3.89 13.83 -1.24
C VAL A 388 4.48 15.21 -0.93
N GLU A 389 3.66 16.12 -0.41
CA GLU A 389 4.13 17.46 -0.06
C GLU A 389 5.23 17.38 1.01
N TYR A 390 5.02 16.58 2.07
CA TYR A 390 6.03 16.40 3.12
C TYR A 390 7.35 15.88 2.59
N LEU A 391 7.35 14.87 1.72
CA LEU A 391 8.57 14.32 1.16
C LEU A 391 9.35 15.35 0.35
N ASN A 392 8.65 16.14 -0.47
CA ASN A 392 9.28 17.22 -1.21
C ASN A 392 9.85 18.30 -0.27
N GLN A 393 9.17 18.63 0.83
CA GLN A 393 9.68 19.53 1.86
C GLN A 393 10.95 18.97 2.52
N ILE A 394 11.00 17.66 2.84
CA ILE A 394 12.18 17.02 3.44
C ILE A 394 13.37 17.02 2.47
N ARG A 395 13.15 16.71 1.19
CA ARG A 395 14.20 16.81 0.16
C ARG A 395 14.79 18.22 0.11
N ASN A 396 13.93 19.24 0.13
CA ASN A 396 14.37 20.63 0.13
C ASN A 396 15.18 20.96 1.39
N LEU A 397 14.80 20.43 2.56
CA LEU A 397 15.60 20.57 3.79
C LEU A 397 16.95 19.87 3.70
N ALA A 398 17.02 18.66 3.16
CA ALA A 398 18.26 17.88 3.05
C ALA A 398 19.33 18.56 2.19
N ARG A 399 18.91 19.40 1.23
CA ARG A 399 19.77 20.19 0.33
C ARG A 399 20.24 21.52 0.89
N LYS A 400 19.66 22.00 2.00
CA LYS A 400 20.15 23.22 2.64
C LYS A 400 21.56 22.96 3.21
N PRO A 401 22.48 23.93 3.07
CA PRO A 401 23.85 23.81 3.58
C PRO A 401 23.89 23.58 5.10
#